data_AF-A0A1M7N4V4-F1
#
_entry.id   AF-A0A1M7N4V4-F1
#
_cell.length_a   1.000
_cell.length_b   1.000
_cell.length_c   1.000
_cell.angle_alpha   90.00
_cell.angle_beta   90.00
_cell.angle_gamma   90.00
#
_symmetry.space_group_name_H-M   'P 1'
#
loop_
_entity.id
_entity.type
_entity.pdbx_description
1 polymer ?
#
loop_
_entity_poly.entity_id
_entity_poly.type
_entity_poly.pdbx_seq_one_letter_code
_entity_poly.pdbx_strand_id
1 'polypeptide(L)'
;MKGDTLLDDKIEYLKNLYEEENDRQKMVEGKCAQIVSNSGIFLSLIGLLITILFNTRDAMHPVVKIILAICITLIIVLYIISMINGLQGINPFKYYYARGSADTVKKFTDITKFKEEQVGDYLYCIQKNHELNTQKLDFLGKARTAFVRGIYTTGGLTFILMSYLTFFYITAPSKPQQIEIIAGGNKEQIKEISKSLSSIQLKTLGAADIKQIILLADSLSKRNKSK
;
A
#
# COMPACT_ATOMS: atom_id res chain seq x y z
N MET A 1 -22.58 -15.09 57.77
CA MET A 1 -22.60 -15.45 56.33
C MET A 1 -22.71 -14.21 55.42
N LYS A 2 -22.03 -13.08 55.73
CA LYS A 2 -22.02 -11.86 54.89
C LYS A 2 -20.67 -11.59 54.21
N GLY A 3 -19.63 -12.36 54.60
CA GLY A 3 -18.27 -12.21 54.11
C GLY A 3 -18.00 -12.92 52.78
N ASP A 4 -18.61 -14.10 52.57
CA ASP A 4 -18.47 -14.85 51.31
C ASP A 4 -19.01 -14.07 50.12
N THR A 5 -20.16 -13.41 50.27
CA THR A 5 -20.76 -12.60 49.20
C THR A 5 -19.87 -11.43 48.78
N LEU A 6 -19.22 -10.74 49.73
CA LEU A 6 -18.35 -9.62 49.41
C LEU A 6 -17.07 -10.06 48.67
N LEU A 7 -16.52 -11.22 49.02
CA LEU A 7 -15.33 -11.75 48.36
C LEU A 7 -15.67 -12.21 46.93
N ASP A 8 -16.84 -12.80 46.74
CA ASP A 8 -17.36 -13.19 45.43
C ASP A 8 -17.61 -11.98 44.54
N ASP A 9 -18.22 -10.90 45.07
CA ASP A 9 -18.42 -9.64 44.35
C ASP A 9 -17.08 -9.02 43.90
N LYS A 10 -16.05 -9.09 44.76
CA LYS A 10 -14.70 -8.61 44.41
C LYS A 10 -14.07 -9.43 43.30
N ILE A 11 -14.22 -10.75 43.33
CA ILE A 11 -13.69 -11.64 42.30
C ILE A 11 -14.39 -11.37 40.97
N GLU A 12 -15.71 -11.20 40.97
CA GLU A 12 -16.46 -10.85 39.77
C GLU A 12 -16.00 -9.51 39.18
N TYR A 13 -15.85 -8.48 40.01
CA TYR A 13 -15.33 -7.19 39.59
C TYR A 13 -13.93 -7.31 38.97
N LEU A 14 -13.01 -8.01 39.63
CA LEU A 14 -11.64 -8.19 39.15
C LEU A 14 -11.59 -9.03 37.86
N LYS A 15 -12.45 -10.03 37.74
CA LYS A 15 -12.59 -10.81 36.51
C LYS A 15 -13.03 -9.92 35.35
N ASN A 16 -14.01 -9.05 35.56
CA ASN A 16 -14.45 -8.10 34.53
C ASN A 16 -13.31 -7.16 34.10
N LEU A 17 -12.55 -6.60 35.05
CA LEU A 17 -11.37 -5.77 34.73
C LEU A 17 -10.31 -6.55 33.94
N TYR A 18 -10.06 -7.81 34.30
CA TYR A 18 -9.12 -8.67 33.59
C TYR A 18 -9.59 -8.98 32.16
N GLU A 19 -10.88 -9.21 31.96
CA GLU A 19 -11.48 -9.39 30.63
C GLU A 19 -11.39 -8.12 29.78
N GLU A 20 -11.66 -6.95 30.34
CA GLU A 20 -11.48 -5.67 29.66
C GLU A 20 -10.03 -5.45 29.20
N GLU A 21 -9.04 -5.79 30.03
CA GLU A 21 -7.62 -5.64 29.67
C GLU A 21 -7.20 -6.65 28.58
N ASN A 22 -7.79 -7.86 28.55
CA ASN A 22 -7.59 -8.82 27.46
C ASN A 22 -8.23 -8.33 26.14
N ASP A 23 -9.40 -7.70 26.21
CA ASP A 23 -10.05 -7.15 25.02
C ASP A 23 -9.31 -5.92 24.50
N ARG A 24 -8.76 -5.08 25.40
CA ARG A 24 -7.82 -4.01 25.05
C ARG A 24 -6.60 -4.56 24.33
N GLN A 25 -6.01 -5.67 24.79
CA GLN A 25 -4.91 -6.33 24.09
C GLN A 25 -5.30 -6.72 22.66
N LYS A 26 -6.40 -7.47 22.49
CA LYS A 26 -6.86 -7.92 21.16
C LYS A 26 -7.11 -6.73 20.23
N MET A 27 -7.72 -5.66 20.75
CA MET A 27 -7.99 -4.44 20.00
C MET A 27 -6.70 -3.77 19.53
N VAL A 28 -5.70 -3.63 20.41
CA VAL A 28 -4.41 -3.01 20.06
C VAL A 28 -3.64 -3.85 19.05
N GLU A 29 -3.54 -5.17 19.28
CA GLU A 29 -2.86 -6.08 18.35
C GLU A 29 -3.56 -6.11 16.98
N GLY A 30 -4.89 -6.16 16.97
CA GLY A 30 -5.69 -6.11 15.75
C GLY A 30 -5.46 -4.84 14.96
N LYS A 31 -5.44 -3.66 15.61
CA LYS A 31 -5.15 -2.38 14.94
C LYS A 31 -3.71 -2.29 14.43
N CYS A 32 -2.73 -2.79 15.18
CA CYS A 32 -1.35 -2.87 14.71
C CYS A 32 -1.23 -3.77 13.47
N ALA A 33 -1.84 -4.95 13.48
CA ALA A 33 -1.86 -5.87 12.34
C ALA A 33 -2.53 -5.24 11.11
N GLN A 34 -3.64 -4.51 11.30
CA GLN A 34 -4.30 -3.76 10.23
C GLN A 34 -3.39 -2.68 9.63
N ILE A 35 -2.68 -1.91 10.45
CA ILE A 35 -1.74 -0.89 9.96
C ILE A 35 -0.60 -1.53 9.16
N VAL A 36 -0.05 -2.65 9.63
CA VAL A 36 1.00 -3.41 8.92
C VAL A 36 0.48 -3.88 7.57
N SER A 37 -0.69 -4.51 7.53
CA SER A 37 -1.32 -5.01 6.31
C SER A 37 -1.58 -3.88 5.31
N ASN A 38 -2.22 -2.79 5.76
CA ASN A 38 -2.54 -1.65 4.91
C ASN A 38 -1.27 -0.96 4.39
N SER A 39 -0.21 -0.85 5.21
CA SER A 39 1.08 -0.30 4.78
C SER A 39 1.69 -1.13 3.65
N GLY A 40 1.59 -2.46 3.71
CA GLY A 40 2.05 -3.35 2.63
C GLY A 40 1.30 -3.15 1.31
N ILE A 41 -0.02 -2.94 1.37
CA ILE A 41 -0.84 -2.62 0.19
C ILE A 41 -0.37 -1.30 -0.44
N PHE A 42 -0.20 -0.25 0.37
CA PHE A 42 0.28 1.04 -0.13
C PHE A 42 1.68 0.96 -0.75
N LEU A 43 2.61 0.21 -0.15
CA LEU A 43 3.93 -0.02 -0.73
C LEU A 43 3.86 -0.71 -2.10
N SER A 44 2.94 -1.67 -2.26
CA SER A 44 2.72 -2.36 -3.53
C SER A 44 2.18 -1.40 -4.62
N LEU A 45 1.22 -0.53 -4.25
CA LEU A 45 0.69 0.51 -5.14
C LEU A 45 1.76 1.53 -5.52
N ILE A 46 2.65 1.91 -4.59
CA ILE A 46 3.79 2.78 -4.90
C ILE A 46 4.74 2.10 -5.88
N GLY A 47 4.98 0.80 -5.75
CA GLY A 47 5.76 0.03 -6.72
C GLY A 47 5.19 0.08 -8.15
N LEU A 48 3.86 -0.01 -8.27
CA LEU A 48 3.17 0.19 -9.54
C LEU A 48 3.35 1.62 -10.07
N LEU A 49 3.19 2.62 -9.20
CA LEU A 49 3.36 4.04 -9.55
C LEU A 49 4.77 4.31 -10.08
N ILE A 50 5.81 3.73 -9.46
CA ILE A 50 7.21 3.84 -9.90
C ILE A 50 7.37 3.29 -11.32
N THR A 51 6.77 2.14 -11.63
CA THR A 51 6.83 1.54 -12.98
C THR A 51 6.21 2.47 -14.04
N ILE A 52 5.06 3.07 -13.73
CA ILE A 52 4.39 4.02 -14.64
C ILE A 52 5.25 5.28 -14.86
N LEU A 53 5.87 5.78 -13.80
CA LEU A 53 6.75 6.94 -13.86
C LEU A 53 8.03 6.66 -14.64
N PHE A 54 8.55 5.43 -14.56
CA PHE A 54 9.71 5.02 -15.35
C PHE A 54 9.39 5.05 -16.86
N ASN A 55 8.22 4.58 -17.26
CA ASN A 55 7.79 4.58 -18.66
C ASN A 55 7.53 6.00 -19.22
N THR A 56 7.23 6.96 -18.35
CA THR A 56 7.00 8.36 -18.71
C THR A 56 8.22 9.26 -18.51
N ARG A 57 9.38 8.65 -18.20
CA ARG A 57 10.62 9.36 -17.88
C ARG A 57 11.03 10.34 -18.97
N ASP A 58 10.94 10.01 -20.25
CA ASP A 58 11.48 10.90 -21.29
C ASP A 58 10.65 12.16 -21.53
N ALA A 59 9.38 12.18 -21.12
CA ALA A 59 8.46 13.30 -21.32
C ALA A 59 8.49 14.34 -20.17
N MET A 60 9.07 14.01 -19.01
CA MET A 60 9.05 14.88 -17.84
C MET A 60 10.29 15.79 -17.72
N HIS A 61 10.08 17.03 -17.30
CA HIS A 61 11.16 17.97 -16.97
C HIS A 61 12.05 17.41 -15.84
N PRO A 62 13.39 17.52 -15.93
CA PRO A 62 14.32 16.90 -14.97
C PRO A 62 14.09 17.34 -13.52
N VAL A 63 13.74 18.60 -13.28
CA VAL A 63 13.44 19.10 -11.92
C VAL A 63 12.24 18.38 -11.29
N VAL A 64 11.18 18.15 -12.06
CA VAL A 64 9.98 17.44 -11.58
C VAL A 64 10.32 16.01 -11.19
N LYS A 65 11.21 15.34 -11.95
CA LYS A 65 11.68 13.98 -11.64
C LYS A 65 12.38 13.91 -10.29
N ILE A 66 13.28 14.86 -10.01
CA ILE A 66 14.04 14.89 -8.76
C ILE A 66 13.08 15.08 -7.58
N ILE A 67 12.17 16.05 -7.66
CA ILE A 67 11.16 16.29 -6.63
C ILE A 67 10.32 15.04 -6.41
N LEU A 68 9.87 14.41 -7.48
CA LEU A 68 9.02 13.23 -7.42
C LEU A 68 9.74 12.03 -6.80
N ALA A 69 11.02 11.82 -7.14
CA ALA A 69 11.84 10.79 -6.51
C ALA A 69 11.99 11.01 -5.01
N ILE A 70 12.27 12.24 -4.57
CA ILE A 70 12.37 12.60 -3.14
C ILE A 70 11.04 12.33 -2.42
N CYS A 71 9.91 12.75 -3.00
CA CYS A 71 8.59 12.52 -2.43
C CYS A 71 8.27 11.02 -2.30
N ILE A 72 8.54 10.21 -3.34
CA ILE A 72 8.32 8.77 -3.29
C ILE A 72 9.18 8.11 -2.22
N THR A 73 10.48 8.46 -2.14
CA THR A 73 11.36 7.93 -1.10
C THR A 73 10.85 8.28 0.30
N LEU A 74 10.40 9.52 0.51
CA LEU A 74 9.82 9.93 1.78
C LEU A 74 8.57 9.12 2.14
N ILE A 75 7.66 8.91 1.18
CA ILE A 75 6.46 8.11 1.37
C ILE A 75 6.81 6.67 1.76
N ILE A 76 7.76 6.03 1.05
CA ILE A 76 8.23 4.67 1.36
C ILE A 76 8.77 4.61 2.80
N VAL A 77 9.62 5.57 3.18
CA VAL A 77 10.17 5.64 4.54
C VAL A 77 9.07 5.76 5.59
N LEU A 78 8.05 6.60 5.36
CA LEU A 78 6.92 6.74 6.29
C LEU A 78 6.13 5.43 6.46
N TYR A 79 5.86 4.71 5.37
CA TYR A 79 5.17 3.42 5.44
C TYR A 79 6.03 2.32 6.09
N ILE A 80 7.34 2.31 5.85
CA ILE A 80 8.27 1.39 6.53
C ILE A 80 8.30 1.68 8.03
N ILE A 81 8.43 2.94 8.45
CA ILE A 81 8.40 3.32 9.87
C ILE A 81 7.07 2.89 10.52
N SER A 82 5.95 3.13 9.83
CA SER A 82 4.63 2.66 10.26
C SER A 82 4.62 1.15 10.50
N MET A 83 5.11 0.38 9.53
CA MET A 83 5.15 -1.08 9.58
C MET A 83 6.05 -1.60 10.69
N ILE A 84 7.26 -1.05 10.86
CA ILE A 84 8.19 -1.46 11.92
C ILE A 84 7.57 -1.24 13.31
N ASN A 85 6.97 -0.07 13.55
CA ASN A 85 6.31 0.21 14.83
C ASN A 85 5.09 -0.72 15.05
N GLY A 86 4.29 -0.97 14.01
CA GLY A 86 3.18 -1.92 14.09
C GLY A 86 3.63 -3.34 14.44
N LEU A 87 4.72 -3.83 13.81
CA LEU A 87 5.33 -5.12 14.11
C LEU A 87 5.86 -5.19 15.54
N GLN A 88 6.49 -4.12 16.04
CA GLN A 88 6.93 -4.04 17.43
C GLN A 88 5.76 -4.08 18.43
N GLY A 89 4.58 -3.61 18.05
CA GLY A 89 3.36 -3.69 18.87
C GLY A 89 2.76 -5.10 18.98
N ILE A 90 3.04 -5.99 18.03
CA ILE A 90 2.48 -7.36 17.99
C ILE A 90 3.52 -8.47 18.27
N ASN A 91 4.76 -8.12 18.64
CA ASN A 91 5.83 -9.10 18.80
C ASN A 91 5.54 -10.07 19.98
N PRO A 92 5.29 -11.36 19.72
CA PRO A 92 4.95 -12.32 20.79
C PRO A 92 6.13 -12.60 21.73
N PHE A 93 7.36 -12.43 21.26
CA PHE A 93 8.57 -12.68 22.06
C PHE A 93 8.89 -11.54 23.04
N LYS A 94 8.27 -10.36 22.86
CA LYS A 94 8.51 -9.19 23.70
C LYS A 94 7.52 -9.07 24.87
N TYR A 95 6.29 -9.55 24.70
CA TYR A 95 5.21 -9.30 25.65
C TYR A 95 4.73 -10.60 26.30
N TYR A 96 5.24 -10.85 27.51
CA TYR A 96 4.85 -11.99 28.34
C TYR A 96 3.72 -11.60 29.29
N TYR A 97 2.49 -11.88 28.87
CA TYR A 97 1.29 -11.63 29.65
C TYR A 97 1.22 -12.54 30.89
N ALA A 98 0.83 -11.96 32.01
CA ALA A 98 0.51 -12.73 33.20
C ALA A 98 -0.86 -13.38 33.04
N ARG A 99 -0.95 -14.63 33.52
CA ARG A 99 -2.17 -15.44 33.56
C ARG A 99 -2.20 -16.20 34.89
N GLY A 100 -3.39 -16.45 35.41
CA GLY A 100 -3.57 -17.34 36.56
C GLY A 100 -3.04 -18.74 36.26
N SER A 101 -2.42 -19.37 37.26
CA SER A 101 -1.93 -20.74 37.12
C SER A 101 -3.05 -21.75 37.36
N ALA A 102 -3.15 -22.76 36.50
CA ALA A 102 -4.06 -23.88 36.73
C ALA A 102 -3.69 -24.69 37.99
N ASP A 103 -2.42 -24.63 38.40
CA ASP A 103 -1.93 -25.33 39.60
C ASP A 103 -2.43 -24.69 40.89
N THR A 104 -2.83 -23.41 40.86
CA THR A 104 -3.43 -22.72 42.01
C THR A 104 -4.67 -23.45 42.53
N VAL A 105 -5.45 -24.07 41.64
CA VAL A 105 -6.66 -24.85 42.00
C VAL A 105 -6.31 -26.08 42.85
N LYS A 106 -5.15 -26.70 42.63
CA LYS A 106 -4.73 -27.93 43.34
C LYS A 106 -4.04 -27.63 44.67
N LYS A 107 -3.60 -26.39 44.88
CA LYS A 107 -2.76 -25.97 46.02
C LYS A 107 -3.57 -25.74 47.30
N PHE A 108 -4.86 -25.44 47.19
CA PHE A 108 -5.70 -25.06 48.32
C PHE A 108 -6.85 -26.04 48.52
N THR A 109 -6.99 -26.54 49.74
CA THR A 109 -8.15 -27.33 50.18
C THR A 109 -9.25 -26.46 50.80
N ASP A 110 -8.90 -25.25 51.25
CA ASP A 110 -9.82 -24.26 51.82
C ASP A 110 -10.27 -23.27 50.73
N ILE A 111 -11.58 -23.19 50.52
CA ILE A 111 -12.22 -22.33 49.52
C ILE A 111 -11.93 -20.85 49.81
N THR A 112 -11.88 -20.43 51.07
CA THR A 112 -11.67 -19.03 51.44
C THR A 112 -10.27 -18.58 51.04
N LYS A 113 -9.25 -19.41 51.37
CA LYS A 113 -7.85 -19.16 50.99
C LYS A 113 -7.64 -19.19 49.48
N PHE A 114 -8.33 -20.09 48.79
CA PHE A 114 -8.32 -20.13 47.33
C PHE A 114 -8.85 -18.81 46.73
N LYS A 115 -10.00 -18.32 47.22
CA LYS A 115 -10.59 -17.05 46.77
C LYS A 115 -9.67 -15.85 47.06
N GLU A 116 -9.01 -15.83 48.21
CA GLU A 116 -8.02 -14.79 48.55
C GLU A 116 -6.80 -14.81 47.61
N GLU A 117 -6.23 -15.98 47.33
CA GLU A 117 -5.14 -16.11 46.35
C GLU A 117 -5.61 -15.70 44.95
N GLN A 118 -6.83 -16.08 44.55
CA GLN A 118 -7.41 -15.70 43.27
C GLN A 118 -7.51 -14.19 43.10
N VAL A 119 -7.92 -13.46 44.15
CA VAL A 119 -7.92 -11.99 44.16
C VAL A 119 -6.50 -11.45 43.94
N GLY A 120 -5.51 -12.01 44.62
CA GLY A 120 -4.10 -11.64 44.46
C GLY A 120 -3.58 -11.87 43.03
N ASP A 121 -3.87 -13.04 42.46
CA ASP A 121 -3.51 -13.41 41.10
C ASP A 121 -4.13 -12.43 40.08
N TYR A 122 -5.41 -12.07 40.24
CA TYR A 122 -6.06 -11.10 39.35
C TYR A 122 -5.42 -9.72 39.46
N LEU A 123 -5.18 -9.21 40.67
CA LEU A 123 -4.55 -7.90 40.86
C LEU A 123 -3.17 -7.83 40.19
N TYR A 124 -2.34 -8.87 40.38
CA TYR A 124 -1.05 -8.96 39.73
C TYR A 124 -1.17 -9.02 38.20
N CYS A 125 -2.08 -9.85 37.68
CA CYS A 125 -2.28 -10.00 36.25
C CYS A 125 -2.76 -8.69 35.60
N ILE A 126 -3.73 -8.01 36.21
CA ILE A 126 -4.28 -6.74 35.72
C ILE A 126 -3.18 -5.68 35.67
N GLN A 127 -2.44 -5.47 36.77
CA GLN A 127 -1.40 -4.45 36.82
C GLN A 127 -0.31 -4.69 35.77
N LYS A 128 0.20 -5.92 35.70
CA LYS A 128 1.25 -6.27 34.73
C LYS A 128 0.76 -6.18 33.28
N ASN A 129 -0.44 -6.68 32.98
CA ASN A 129 -0.98 -6.66 31.63
C ASN A 129 -1.32 -5.22 31.19
N HIS A 130 -1.74 -4.36 32.13
CA HIS A 130 -2.00 -2.94 31.88
C HIS A 130 -0.74 -2.18 31.44
N GLU A 131 0.40 -2.42 32.11
CA GLU A 131 1.69 -1.85 31.73
C GLU A 131 2.11 -2.29 30.32
N LEU A 132 2.01 -3.59 30.02
CA LEU A 132 2.33 -4.15 28.70
C LEU A 132 1.43 -3.57 27.60
N ASN A 133 0.13 -3.50 27.83
CA ASN A 133 -0.81 -2.95 26.86
C ASN A 133 -0.61 -1.45 26.65
N THR A 134 -0.18 -0.71 27.67
CA THR A 134 0.18 0.70 27.53
C THR A 134 1.43 0.89 26.67
N GLN A 135 2.44 0.04 26.82
CA GLN A 135 3.60 0.04 25.92
C GLN A 135 3.21 -0.30 24.48
N LYS A 136 2.35 -1.29 24.26
CA LYS A 136 1.83 -1.60 22.91
C LYS A 136 1.05 -0.43 22.31
N LEU A 137 0.29 0.30 23.13
CA LEU A 137 -0.46 1.47 22.68
C LEU A 137 0.47 2.61 22.20
N ASP A 138 1.63 2.79 22.83
CA ASP A 138 2.65 3.75 22.36
C ASP A 138 3.18 3.37 20.96
N PHE A 139 3.48 2.09 20.72
CA PHE A 139 3.85 1.61 19.39
C PHE A 139 2.73 1.79 18.36
N LEU A 140 1.48 1.52 18.74
CA LEU A 140 0.32 1.76 17.89
C LEU A 140 0.19 3.25 17.55
N GLY A 141 0.39 4.14 18.52
CA GLY A 141 0.36 5.59 18.32
C GLY A 141 1.42 6.08 17.34
N LYS A 142 2.65 5.59 17.47
CA LYS A 142 3.76 5.87 16.54
C LYS A 142 3.49 5.34 15.15
N ALA A 143 3.04 4.08 15.04
CA ALA A 143 2.68 3.45 13.77
C ALA A 143 1.59 4.24 13.05
N ARG A 144 0.49 4.56 13.75
CA ARG A 144 -0.62 5.36 13.21
C ARG A 144 -0.17 6.74 12.75
N THR A 145 0.67 7.42 13.52
CA THR A 145 1.14 8.76 13.17
C THR A 145 1.95 8.74 11.88
N ALA A 146 2.87 7.79 11.73
CA ALA A 146 3.65 7.60 10.51
C ALA A 146 2.74 7.22 9.32
N PHE A 147 1.79 6.30 9.53
CA PHE A 147 0.82 5.87 8.52
C PHE A 147 -0.03 7.02 7.98
N VAL A 148 -0.60 7.83 8.88
CA VAL A 148 -1.43 8.98 8.51
C VAL A 148 -0.62 10.03 7.74
N ARG A 149 0.62 10.31 8.16
CA ARG A 149 1.53 11.18 7.40
C ARG A 149 1.83 10.61 6.02
N GLY A 150 2.03 9.29 5.90
CA GLY A 150 2.19 8.59 4.64
C GLY A 150 0.99 8.76 3.71
N ILE A 151 -0.23 8.60 4.24
CA ILE A 151 -1.47 8.83 3.48
C ILE A 151 -1.56 10.27 2.97
N TYR A 152 -1.35 11.27 3.82
CA TYR A 152 -1.44 12.67 3.39
C TYR A 152 -0.39 13.03 2.35
N THR A 153 0.84 12.53 2.52
CA THR A 153 1.91 12.76 1.55
C THR A 153 1.61 12.08 0.21
N THR A 154 1.06 10.86 0.24
CA THR A 154 0.62 10.12 -0.96
C THR A 154 -0.54 10.83 -1.66
N GLY A 155 -1.55 11.28 -0.92
CA GLY A 155 -2.68 12.02 -1.46
C GLY A 155 -2.24 13.33 -2.11
N GLY A 156 -1.35 14.08 -1.45
CA GLY A 156 -0.75 15.28 -1.99
C GLY A 156 0.05 15.03 -3.27
N LEU A 157 0.90 14.00 -3.28
CA LEU A 157 1.66 13.61 -4.47
C LEU A 157 0.75 13.24 -5.64
N THR A 158 -0.29 12.43 -5.39
CA THR A 158 -1.27 12.03 -6.41
C THR A 158 -1.99 13.24 -6.99
N PHE A 159 -2.39 14.21 -6.14
CA PHE A 159 -3.03 15.44 -6.60
C PHE A 159 -2.10 16.28 -7.49
N ILE A 160 -0.83 16.43 -7.10
CA ILE A 160 0.19 17.14 -7.89
C ILE A 160 0.40 16.42 -9.23
N LEU A 161 0.54 15.10 -9.22
CA LEU A 161 0.76 14.30 -10.43
C LEU A 161 -0.44 14.42 -11.38
N MET A 162 -1.66 14.31 -10.86
CA MET A 162 -2.88 14.46 -11.65
C MET A 162 -2.95 15.85 -12.31
N SER A 163 -2.68 16.91 -11.54
CA SER A 163 -2.63 18.28 -12.04
C SER A 163 -1.58 18.43 -13.14
N TYR A 164 -0.37 17.91 -12.91
CA TYR A 164 0.71 17.96 -13.89
C TYR A 164 0.33 17.25 -15.20
N LEU A 165 -0.23 16.05 -15.11
CA LEU A 165 -0.63 15.27 -16.28
C LEU A 165 -1.75 15.97 -17.06
N THR A 166 -2.76 16.52 -16.39
CA THR A 166 -3.85 17.22 -17.06
C THR A 166 -3.38 18.47 -17.81
N PHE A 167 -2.50 19.28 -17.23
CA PHE A 167 -2.12 20.57 -17.82
C PHE A 167 -0.90 20.52 -18.74
N PHE A 168 0.06 19.62 -18.47
CA PHE A 168 1.37 19.62 -19.16
C PHE A 168 1.62 18.39 -20.03
N TYR A 169 0.91 17.27 -19.81
CA TYR A 169 1.13 16.05 -20.60
C TYR A 169 0.32 16.03 -21.90
N ILE A 170 -0.85 16.68 -21.93
CA ILE A 170 -1.72 16.73 -23.12
C ILE A 170 -1.07 17.53 -24.29
N THR A 171 -0.10 18.39 -24.00
CA THR A 171 0.58 19.24 -24.99
C THR A 171 1.83 18.60 -25.62
N ALA A 172 2.28 17.43 -25.15
CA ALA A 172 3.42 16.75 -25.75
C ALA A 172 2.94 15.91 -26.97
N PRO A 173 3.42 16.17 -28.20
CA PRO A 173 3.15 15.28 -29.32
C PRO A 173 3.73 13.92 -28.97
N SER A 174 2.89 12.88 -28.96
CA SER A 174 3.35 11.51 -28.79
C SER A 174 4.37 11.23 -29.89
N LYS A 175 5.64 11.08 -29.52
CA LYS A 175 6.61 10.47 -30.44
C LYS A 175 6.04 9.09 -30.76
N PRO A 176 5.79 8.75 -32.04
CA PRO A 176 5.30 7.42 -32.36
C PRO A 176 6.27 6.43 -31.75
N GLN A 177 5.76 5.53 -30.90
CA GLN A 177 6.55 4.41 -30.41
C GLN A 177 7.10 3.71 -31.65
N GLN A 178 8.41 3.81 -31.86
CA GLN A 178 9.05 2.98 -32.86
C GLN A 178 8.99 1.56 -32.30
N ILE A 179 8.01 0.80 -32.78
CA ILE A 179 8.03 -0.64 -32.63
C ILE A 179 9.28 -1.06 -33.42
N GLU A 180 10.38 -1.26 -32.72
CA GLU A 180 11.47 -2.08 -33.22
C GLU A 180 10.87 -3.48 -33.36
N ILE A 181 10.33 -3.76 -34.55
CA ILE A 181 10.07 -5.12 -34.95
C ILE A 181 11.46 -5.76 -34.87
N ILE A 182 11.66 -6.62 -33.87
CA ILE A 182 12.78 -7.55 -33.84
C ILE A 182 12.60 -8.42 -35.08
N ALA A 183 13.12 -7.94 -36.20
CA ALA A 183 13.10 -8.60 -37.47
C ALA A 183 14.17 -9.68 -37.43
N GLY A 184 13.89 -10.73 -36.65
CA GLY A 184 14.42 -12.07 -36.90
C GLY A 184 13.76 -12.74 -38.13
N GLY A 185 12.91 -12.01 -38.86
CA GLY A 185 12.28 -12.45 -40.09
C GLY A 185 13.12 -12.10 -41.32
N ASN A 186 13.41 -13.12 -42.12
CA ASN A 186 14.10 -13.02 -43.40
C ASN A 186 13.55 -11.87 -44.25
N LYS A 187 14.41 -10.99 -44.78
CA LYS A 187 14.04 -9.77 -45.53
C LYS A 187 13.05 -10.03 -46.68
N GLU A 188 13.01 -11.25 -47.19
CA GLU A 188 12.06 -11.67 -48.22
C GLU A 188 10.61 -11.74 -47.73
N GLN A 189 10.36 -12.22 -46.50
CA GLN A 189 9.01 -12.30 -45.92
C GLN A 189 8.40 -10.90 -45.70
N ILE A 190 9.22 -9.94 -45.29
CA ILE A 190 8.79 -8.54 -45.11
C ILE A 190 8.40 -7.93 -46.47
N LYS A 191 9.14 -8.27 -47.53
CA LYS A 191 8.86 -7.79 -48.90
C LYS A 191 7.56 -8.38 -49.46
N GLU A 192 7.27 -9.64 -49.13
CA GLU A 192 6.04 -10.33 -49.55
C GLU A 192 4.81 -9.82 -48.79
N ILE A 193 4.93 -9.56 -47.48
CA ILE A 193 3.88 -8.94 -46.67
C ILE A 193 3.59 -7.50 -47.14
N SER A 194 4.63 -6.72 -47.45
CA SER A 194 4.45 -5.36 -48.01
C SER A 194 3.74 -5.39 -49.36
N LYS A 195 4.07 -6.34 -50.23
CA LYS A 195 3.41 -6.51 -51.55
C LYS A 195 1.94 -6.92 -51.41
N SER A 196 1.65 -7.76 -50.41
CA SER A 196 0.28 -8.20 -50.05
C SER A 196 -0.57 -7.05 -49.49
N LEU A 197 0.01 -6.20 -48.64
CA LEU A 197 -0.67 -5.02 -48.09
C LEU A 197 -0.97 -3.97 -49.17
N SER A 198 -0.04 -3.79 -50.12
CA SER A 198 -0.20 -2.86 -51.24
C SER A 198 -1.36 -3.27 -52.17
N SER A 199 -1.55 -4.57 -52.40
CA SER A 199 -2.65 -5.08 -53.23
C SER A 199 -4.00 -5.04 -52.51
N ILE A 200 -4.02 -5.08 -51.17
CA ILE A 200 -5.24 -4.93 -50.36
C ILE A 200 -5.72 -3.46 -50.34
N GLN A 201 -4.81 -2.49 -50.25
CA GLN A 201 -5.17 -1.06 -50.31
C GLN A 201 -5.76 -0.67 -51.67
N LEU A 202 -5.24 -1.22 -52.77
CA LEU A 202 -5.78 -0.97 -54.12
C LEU A 202 -7.19 -1.54 -54.33
N LYS A 203 -7.60 -2.56 -53.57
CA LYS A 203 -8.92 -3.18 -53.68
C LYS A 203 -10.02 -2.47 -52.88
N THR A 204 -9.63 -1.55 -51.99
CA THR A 204 -10.53 -0.94 -50.98
C THR A 204 -10.73 0.57 -51.14
N LEU A 205 -10.04 1.23 -52.08
CA LEU A 205 -10.22 2.66 -52.37
C LEU A 205 -11.16 2.86 -53.56
N GLY A 206 -12.33 3.46 -53.31
CA GLY A 206 -13.28 3.86 -54.33
C GLY A 206 -12.69 4.92 -55.27
N ALA A 207 -13.15 4.95 -56.52
CA ALA A 207 -12.61 5.78 -57.60
C ALA A 207 -12.51 7.30 -57.31
N ALA A 208 -13.22 7.80 -56.29
CA ALA A 208 -13.16 9.19 -55.84
C ALA A 208 -11.82 9.54 -55.13
N ASP A 209 -11.23 8.60 -54.37
CA ASP A 209 -10.01 8.85 -53.60
C ASP A 209 -8.76 8.80 -54.48
N ILE A 210 -8.78 7.95 -55.52
CA ILE A 210 -7.70 7.85 -56.52
C ILE A 210 -7.54 9.17 -57.28
N LYS A 211 -8.65 9.87 -57.57
CA LYS A 211 -8.63 11.13 -58.31
C LYS A 211 -8.02 12.27 -57.48
N GLN A 212 -8.27 12.31 -56.17
CA GLN A 212 -7.63 13.29 -55.28
C GLN A 212 -6.13 13.02 -55.10
N ILE A 213 -5.72 11.75 -54.98
CA ILE A 213 -4.31 11.39 -54.81
C ILE A 213 -3.51 11.69 -56.09
N ILE A 214 -4.08 11.44 -57.28
CA ILE A 214 -3.43 11.79 -58.56
C ILE A 214 -3.30 13.32 -58.69
N LEU A 215 -4.33 14.10 -58.33
CA LEU A 215 -4.26 15.57 -58.34
C LEU A 215 -3.19 16.11 -57.37
N LEU A 216 -3.03 15.47 -56.20
CA LEU A 216 -2.01 15.84 -55.23
C LEU A 216 -0.61 15.52 -55.75
N ALA A 217 -0.42 14.35 -56.37
CA ALA A 217 0.85 13.93 -56.95
C ALA A 217 1.29 14.84 -58.12
N ASP A 218 0.36 15.24 -59.01
CA ASP A 218 0.64 16.16 -60.11
C ASP A 218 1.03 17.57 -59.63
N SER A 219 0.41 18.04 -58.54
CA SER A 219 0.73 19.35 -57.94
C SER A 219 2.15 19.38 -57.34
N LEU A 220 2.60 18.26 -56.77
CA LEU A 220 3.94 18.11 -56.20
C LEU A 220 5.01 17.98 -57.29
N SER A 221 4.71 17.28 -58.39
CA SER A 221 5.60 17.15 -59.55
C SER A 221 5.86 18.50 -60.24
N LYS A 222 4.82 19.35 -60.40
CA LYS A 222 4.97 20.69 -60.98
C LYS A 222 5.80 21.64 -60.10
N ARG A 223 5.72 21.52 -58.76
CA ARG A 223 6.54 22.33 -57.84
C ARG A 223 8.03 22.00 -57.91
N ASN A 224 8.40 20.76 -58.22
CA ASN A 224 9.80 20.35 -58.33
C ASN A 224 10.45 20.74 -59.67
N LYS A 225 9.68 21.15 -60.67
CA LYS A 225 10.21 21.61 -61.99
C LYS A 225 10.41 23.13 -62.09
N SER A 226 10.08 23.89 -61.04
CA SER A 226 10.20 25.35 -61.01
C SER A 226 11.28 25.85 -60.02
N LYS A 227 12.19 24.96 -59.62
CA LYS A 227 13.40 25.28 -58.84
C LYS A 227 14.64 24.87 -59.61
#